data_AF-A0A2K1XGN0-F1
#
_entry.id   AF-A0A2K1XGN0-F1
#
_cell.length_a   1.000
_cell.length_b   1.000
_cell.length_c   1.000
_cell.angle_alpha   90.00
_cell.angle_beta   90.00
_cell.angle_gamma   90.00
#
_symmetry.space_group_name_H-M   'P 1'
#
loop_
_entity.id
_entity.type
_entity.pdbx_description
1 polymer ?
#
loop_
_entity_poly.entity_id
_entity_poly.type
_entity_poly.pdbx_seq_one_letter_code
_entity_poly.pdbx_strand_id
1 'polypeptide(L)'
;MDAGVNKDNCSSLPQHPLTITNFNYGDPYNPPISLSSFGEESQMLMIFMKCANPVKSPFYVNTAPCINGTYSYVLIKSNITYVENLCKLELIAISSMPIKDYRNISYMDIHNRLAYGFELS
;
A
#
# COMPACT_ATOMS: atom_id res chain seq x y z
N MET A 1 -8.15 -7.92 10.79
CA MET A 1 -7.37 -8.57 9.71
C MET A 1 -8.28 -8.80 8.51
N ASP A 2 -7.82 -8.50 7.30
CA ASP A 2 -8.61 -8.70 6.06
C ASP A 2 -8.63 -10.18 5.70
N ALA A 3 -9.82 -10.77 5.56
CA ALA A 3 -9.98 -12.21 5.32
C ALA A 3 -9.42 -12.68 3.97
N GLY A 4 -9.15 -11.77 3.03
CA GLY A 4 -8.53 -12.07 1.74
C GLY A 4 -7.03 -12.26 1.77
N VAL A 5 -6.35 -11.86 2.86
CA VAL A 5 -4.89 -11.97 2.96
C VAL A 5 -4.48 -13.23 3.72
N ASN A 6 -3.73 -14.10 3.06
CA ASN A 6 -3.14 -15.30 3.63
C ASN A 6 -1.62 -15.12 3.74
N LYS A 7 -1.10 -15.15 4.96
CA LYS A 7 0.33 -14.96 5.27
C LYS A 7 1.27 -15.93 4.53
N ASP A 8 0.81 -17.15 4.25
CA ASP A 8 1.61 -18.19 3.59
C ASP A 8 1.50 -18.14 2.05
N ASN A 9 0.63 -17.27 1.51
CA ASN A 9 0.45 -17.08 0.08
C ASN A 9 0.74 -15.62 -0.30
N CYS A 10 1.97 -15.33 -0.74
CA CYS A 10 2.38 -13.96 -1.05
C CYS A 10 1.60 -13.32 -2.22
N SER A 11 0.87 -14.09 -3.02
CA SER A 11 -0.03 -13.58 -4.07
C SER A 11 -1.39 -13.15 -3.54
N SER A 12 -1.73 -13.47 -2.28
CA SER A 12 -3.02 -13.09 -1.69
C SER A 12 -3.08 -11.59 -1.47
N LEU A 13 -4.19 -10.97 -1.88
CA LEU A 13 -4.43 -9.54 -1.72
C LEU A 13 -5.70 -9.32 -0.88
N PRO A 14 -5.83 -8.15 -0.22
CA PRO A 14 -7.04 -7.76 0.47
C PRO A 14 -8.29 -7.95 -0.40
N GLN A 15 -9.32 -8.56 0.17
CA GLN A 15 -10.58 -8.80 -0.53
C GLN A 15 -11.36 -7.50 -0.75
N HIS A 16 -11.24 -6.57 0.20
CA HIS A 16 -11.92 -5.28 0.16
C HIS A 16 -10.89 -4.16 0.05
N PRO A 17 -10.64 -3.65 -1.18
CA PRO A 17 -9.83 -2.46 -1.39
C PRO A 17 -10.35 -1.32 -0.55
N LEU A 18 -9.44 -0.56 0.07
CA LEU A 18 -9.82 0.70 0.67
C LEU A 18 -10.11 1.70 -0.44
N THR A 19 -11.32 2.24 -0.48
CA THR A 19 -11.63 3.40 -1.31
C THR A 19 -11.53 4.65 -0.45
N ILE A 20 -10.88 5.68 -0.98
CA ILE A 20 -10.74 6.99 -0.33
C ILE A 20 -12.12 7.60 -0.01
N THR A 21 -13.15 7.19 -0.76
CA THR A 21 -14.54 7.65 -0.59
C THR A 21 -15.28 6.99 0.58
N ASN A 22 -14.76 5.91 1.16
CA ASN A 22 -15.43 5.21 2.26
C ASN A 22 -15.18 5.85 3.64
N PHE A 23 -14.30 6.85 3.71
CA PHE A 23 -13.95 7.48 4.98
C PHE A 23 -14.52 8.90 5.05
N ASN A 24 -15.11 9.22 6.21
CA ASN A 24 -15.58 10.57 6.48
C ASN A 24 -14.40 11.47 6.88
N TYR A 25 -14.50 12.77 6.58
CA TYR A 25 -13.51 13.75 7.03
C TYR A 25 -13.42 13.73 8.56
N GLY A 26 -12.23 13.43 9.10
CA GLY A 26 -11.99 13.31 10.55
C GLY A 26 -12.06 11.88 11.11
N ASP A 27 -12.35 10.88 10.27
CA ASP A 27 -12.22 9.48 10.65
C ASP A 27 -10.74 9.14 10.92
N PRO A 28 -10.36 8.43 12.01
CA PRO A 28 -8.99 7.98 12.27
C PRO A 28 -8.39 7.13 11.14
N TYR A 29 -9.24 6.64 10.22
CA TYR A 29 -8.86 5.86 9.05
C TYR A 29 -9.02 6.62 7.73
N ASN A 30 -9.47 7.88 7.77
CA ASN A 30 -9.53 8.73 6.59
C ASN A 30 -8.11 8.99 6.07
N PRO A 31 -7.75 8.53 4.86
CA PRO A 31 -6.43 8.81 4.32
C PRO A 31 -6.31 10.33 4.14
N PRO A 32 -5.44 11.03 4.89
CA PRO A 32 -5.38 12.47 4.78
C PRO A 32 -4.80 12.82 3.41
N ILE A 33 -5.68 13.32 2.53
CA ILE A 33 -5.32 13.89 1.23
C ILE A 33 -4.39 15.12 1.43
N SER A 34 -4.36 15.68 2.66
CA SER A 34 -3.46 16.76 3.09
C SER A 34 -2.23 16.23 3.86
N LEU A 35 -1.09 16.51 3.23
CA LEU A 35 0.30 16.08 3.43
C LEU A 35 1.00 16.49 4.77
N SER A 36 0.31 16.90 5.83
CA SER A 36 0.97 17.49 7.01
C SER A 36 0.58 16.92 8.38
N SER A 37 -0.31 15.93 8.44
CA SER A 37 -0.84 15.41 9.72
C SER A 37 -0.62 13.93 9.97
N PHE A 38 0.27 13.28 9.20
CA PHE A 38 0.88 12.04 9.69
C PHE A 38 1.80 12.41 10.86
N GLY A 39 1.20 12.48 12.05
CA GLY A 39 1.93 12.24 13.28
C GLY A 39 2.66 10.91 13.14
N GLU A 40 3.92 10.93 13.54
CA GLU A 40 4.87 9.85 13.37
C GLU A 40 4.29 8.45 13.71
N GLU A 41 4.71 7.47 12.92
CA GLU A 41 4.82 6.04 13.24
C GLU A 41 3.64 5.06 13.07
N SER A 42 2.36 5.46 13.04
CA SER A 42 1.30 4.44 13.29
C SER A 42 0.68 3.71 12.08
N GLN A 43 0.70 4.26 10.85
CA GLN A 43 -0.02 3.64 9.73
C GLN A 43 0.71 3.76 8.38
N MET A 44 0.72 2.69 7.60
CA MET A 44 1.35 2.60 6.27
C MET A 44 0.29 2.50 5.17
N LEU A 45 0.28 3.47 4.25
CA LEU A 45 -0.50 3.41 3.02
C LEU A 45 0.29 2.66 1.93
N MET A 46 -0.33 1.64 1.36
CA MET A 46 0.21 0.79 0.30
C MET A 46 -0.67 0.94 -0.94
N ILE A 47 -0.07 1.39 -2.05
CA ILE A 47 -0.79 1.61 -3.30
C ILE A 47 -0.27 0.65 -4.36
N PHE A 48 -1.10 -0.30 -4.75
CA PHE A 48 -0.82 -1.27 -5.80
C PHE A 48 -1.18 -0.67 -7.15
N MET A 49 -0.28 -0.82 -8.11
CA MET A 49 -0.47 -0.27 -9.44
C MET A 49 0.23 -1.09 -10.52
N LYS A 50 -0.26 -0.93 -11.75
CA LYS A 50 0.36 -1.43 -12.97
C LYS A 50 0.75 -0.25 -13.85
N CYS A 51 1.99 -0.23 -14.29
CA CYS A 51 2.50 0.85 -15.13
C CYS A 51 2.68 0.38 -16.57
N ALA A 52 2.51 1.29 -17.53
CA ALA A 52 2.76 0.98 -18.94
C ALA A 52 4.25 0.73 -19.24
N ASN A 53 5.13 1.36 -18.45
CA ASN A 53 6.58 1.30 -18.60
C ASN A 53 7.27 0.90 -17.28
N PRO A 54 8.50 0.37 -17.33
CA PRO A 54 9.28 0.14 -16.12
C PRO A 54 9.54 1.45 -15.38
N VAL A 55 9.28 1.46 -14.07
CA VAL A 55 9.56 2.62 -13.21
C VAL A 55 10.95 2.46 -12.58
N LYS A 56 11.77 3.52 -12.66
CA LYS A 56 13.11 3.57 -12.04
C LYS A 56 13.09 4.48 -10.82
N SER A 57 12.51 4.00 -9.72
CA SER A 57 12.42 4.76 -8.48
C SER A 57 12.51 3.84 -7.27
N PRO A 58 13.26 4.20 -6.22
CA PRO A 58 13.41 3.38 -5.02
C PRO A 58 12.11 3.26 -4.20
N PHE A 59 11.10 4.09 -4.48
CA PHE A 59 9.82 4.05 -3.79
C PHE A 59 8.83 3.03 -4.38
N TYR A 60 9.15 2.46 -5.55
CA TYR A 60 8.31 1.49 -6.26
C TYR A 60 8.87 0.09 -6.01
N VAL A 61 8.20 -0.65 -5.14
CA VAL A 61 8.59 -2.03 -4.84
C VAL A 61 7.97 -2.95 -5.87
N ASN A 62 8.82 -3.69 -6.60
CA ASN A 62 8.35 -4.68 -7.56
C ASN A 62 7.61 -5.81 -6.85
N THR A 63 6.43 -6.16 -7.35
CA THR A 63 5.57 -7.23 -6.80
C THR A 63 5.95 -8.63 -7.26
N ALA A 64 6.79 -8.75 -8.28
CA ALA A 64 7.31 -10.03 -8.76
C ALA A 64 8.32 -10.63 -7.74
N PRO A 65 8.37 -11.97 -7.60
CA PRO A 65 7.59 -12.96 -8.36
C PRO A 65 6.19 -13.24 -7.79
N CYS A 66 5.82 -12.64 -6.65
CA CYS A 66 4.61 -12.98 -5.93
C CYS A 66 3.33 -12.65 -6.69
N ILE A 67 3.24 -11.49 -7.33
CA ILE A 67 2.12 -11.15 -8.21
C ILE A 67 2.60 -11.30 -9.65
N ASN A 68 1.89 -12.12 -10.42
CA ASN A 68 2.14 -12.23 -11.85
C ASN A 68 1.66 -10.96 -12.55
N GLY A 69 2.60 -10.15 -13.04
CA GLY A 69 2.30 -8.93 -13.75
C GLY A 69 3.55 -8.20 -14.21
N THR A 70 3.57 -7.81 -15.48
CA THR A 70 4.60 -6.92 -16.01
C THR A 70 4.43 -5.54 -15.39
N TYR A 71 5.54 -4.94 -14.93
CA TYR A 71 5.57 -3.58 -14.36
C TYR A 71 4.52 -3.34 -13.27
N SER A 72 4.38 -4.33 -12.37
CA SER A 72 3.46 -4.29 -11.25
C SER A 72 4.21 -3.91 -9.97
N TYR A 73 3.78 -2.82 -9.34
CA TYR A 73 4.51 -2.19 -8.23
C TYR A 73 3.59 -1.90 -7.05
N VAL A 74 4.19 -1.78 -5.87
CA VAL A 74 3.59 -1.14 -4.70
C VAL A 74 4.36 0.15 -4.42
N LEU A 75 3.63 1.27 -4.43
CA LEU A 75 4.17 2.55 -3.96
C LEU A 75 3.94 2.65 -2.45
N ILE A 76 5.04 2.89 -1.74
CA ILE A 76 5.07 2.99 -0.28
C ILE A 76 5.43 4.42 0.05
N LYS A 77 4.43 5.29 0.05
CA LYS A 77 4.59 6.68 0.48
C LYS A 77 3.24 7.31 0.81
N SER A 78 3.30 8.25 1.74
CA SER A 78 2.20 9.14 2.13
C SER A 78 1.81 10.20 1.09
N ASN A 79 2.50 10.29 -0.06
CA ASN A 79 2.23 11.33 -1.04
C ASN A 79 1.99 10.77 -2.46
N ILE A 80 0.71 10.78 -2.83
CA ILE A 80 0.15 10.30 -4.10
C ILE A 80 0.56 11.22 -5.28
N THR A 81 1.03 12.45 -5.02
CA THR A 81 1.45 13.37 -6.09
C THR A 81 2.70 12.92 -6.85
N TYR A 82 3.39 11.88 -6.37
CA TYR A 82 4.57 11.28 -7.02
C TYR A 82 4.26 9.97 -7.77
N VAL A 83 2.98 9.67 -8.02
CA VAL A 83 2.62 8.57 -8.92
C VAL A 83 3.09 8.91 -10.33
N GLU A 84 3.89 8.02 -10.93
CA GLU A 84 4.42 8.17 -12.27
C GLU A 84 3.28 8.22 -13.30
N ASN A 85 3.48 9.02 -14.34
CA ASN A 85 2.54 9.10 -15.44
C ASN A 85 2.38 7.72 -16.09
N LEU A 86 1.15 7.38 -16.49
CA LEU A 86 0.79 6.09 -17.10
C LEU A 86 0.86 4.87 -16.16
N CYS A 87 0.78 5.09 -14.84
CA CYS A 87 0.47 4.03 -13.87
C CYS A 87 -1.03 4.02 -13.53
N LYS A 88 -1.65 2.84 -13.59
CA LYS A 88 -3.03 2.61 -13.18
C LYS A 88 -3.04 2.03 -11.77
N LEU A 89 -3.75 2.69 -10.87
CA LEU A 89 -4.01 2.21 -9.52
C LEU A 89 -5.01 1.05 -9.56
N GLU A 90 -4.66 -0.04 -8.86
CA GLU A 90 -5.44 -1.29 -8.84
C GLU A 90 -6.05 -1.53 -7.45
N LEU A 91 -5.30 -1.23 -6.38
CA LEU A 91 -5.70 -1.49 -5.01
C LEU A 91 -5.02 -0.51 -4.05
N ILE A 92 -5.73 -0.09 -3.01
CA ILE A 92 -5.17 0.63 -1.86
C ILE A 92 -5.40 -0.21 -0.62
N ALA A 93 -4.37 -0.30 0.22
CA ALA A 93 -4.42 -0.97 1.51
C ALA A 93 -3.72 -0.13 2.58
N ILE A 94 -4.14 -0.29 3.83
CA ILE A 94 -3.54 0.34 4.99
C ILE A 94 -3.16 -0.75 6.00
N SER A 95 -2.04 -0.56 6.68
CA SER A 95 -1.67 -1.36 7.84
C SER A 95 -1.34 -0.47 9.02
N SER A 96 -1.71 -0.86 10.24
CA SER A 96 -1.32 -0.17 11.47
C SER A 96 0.03 -0.64 12.04
N MET A 97 0.80 -1.42 11.26
CA MET A 97 2.12 -1.88 11.67
C MET A 97 3.21 -0.82 11.40
N PRO A 98 3.96 -0.35 12.42
CA PRO A 98 4.95 0.71 12.27
C PRO A 98 6.11 0.30 11.34
N ILE A 99 6.73 1.29 10.69
CA ILE A 99 7.90 1.11 9.82
C ILE A 99 9.04 2.00 10.28
N LYS A 100 10.21 1.37 10.51
CA LYS A 100 11.44 2.08 10.87
C LYS A 100 12.22 2.58 9.64
N ASP A 101 12.09 1.93 8.49
CA ASP A 101 12.72 2.36 7.23
C ASP A 101 11.87 1.99 6.00
N TYR A 102 11.40 3.00 5.27
CA TYR A 102 10.61 2.85 4.04
C TYR A 102 11.48 2.70 2.78
N ARG A 103 12.79 2.96 2.86
CA ARG A 103 13.67 3.02 1.68
C ARG A 103 14.20 1.65 1.27
N ASN A 104 14.12 0.66 2.15
CA ASN A 104 14.67 -0.68 1.90
C ASN A 104 13.69 -1.78 2.33
N ILE A 105 12.45 -1.66 1.85
CA ILE A 105 11.37 -2.60 2.15
C ILE A 105 11.15 -3.53 0.96
N SER A 106 11.07 -4.84 1.23
CA SER A 106 10.78 -5.85 0.21
C SER A 106 9.27 -6.02 0.01
N TYR A 107 8.86 -6.64 -1.09
CA TYR A 107 7.44 -7.00 -1.27
C TYR A 107 6.93 -7.93 -0.17
N MET A 108 7.77 -8.83 0.35
CA MET A 108 7.38 -9.74 1.44
C MET A 108 7.09 -8.98 2.74
N ASP A 109 7.83 -7.90 3.00
CA ASP A 109 7.57 -7.03 4.14
C ASP A 109 6.23 -6.28 4.00
N ILE A 110 5.83 -5.93 2.78
CA ILE A 110 4.52 -5.35 2.49
C ILE A 110 3.43 -6.39 2.71
N HIS A 111 3.61 -7.60 2.18
CA HIS A 111 2.61 -8.67 2.29
C HIS A 111 2.39 -9.10 3.76
N ASN A 112 3.45 -9.19 4.56
CA ASN A 112 3.32 -9.41 6.00
C ASN A 112 2.49 -8.32 6.71
N ARG A 113 2.56 -7.07 6.23
CA ARG A 113 1.74 -5.96 6.74
C ARG A 113 0.30 -6.03 6.27
N LEU A 114 0.06 -6.48 5.04
CA LEU A 114 -1.30 -6.79 4.58
C LEU A 114 -1.93 -7.88 5.47
N ALA A 115 -1.15 -8.90 5.82
CA ALA A 115 -1.62 -9.98 6.69
C ALA A 115 -1.89 -9.49 8.13
N TYR A 116 -1.10 -8.53 8.62
CA TYR A 116 -1.40 -7.82 9.87
C TYR A 116 -2.70 -6.99 9.75
N GLY A 117 -2.87 -6.30 8.63
CA GLY A 117 -4.03 -5.46 8.33
C GLY A 117 -4.08 -4.21 9.20
N PHE A 118 -5.30 -3.73 9.44
CA PHE A 118 -5.62 -2.66 10.38
C PHE A 118 -6.77 -3.12 11.30
N GLU A 119 -6.86 -2.52 12.48
CA GLU A 119 -7.89 -2.82 13.48
C GLU A 119 -8.98 -1.75 13.40
N LEU A 120 -10.23 -2.17 13.21
CA LEU A 120 -11.43 -1.33 13.27
C LEU A 120 -11.94 -1.40 14.72
N SER A 121 -11.69 -0.34 15.50
CA SER A 121 -12.15 -0.22 16.89
C SER A 121 -13.64 0.06 17.00
#